data_AF-A0A0G0ZLG1-F1
#
_entry.id   AF-A0A0G0ZLG1-F1
#
_cell.length_a   1.000
_cell.length_b   1.000
_cell.length_c   1.000
_cell.angle_alpha   90.00
_cell.angle_beta   90.00
_cell.angle_gamma   90.00
#
_symmetry.space_group_name_H-M   'P 1'
#
loop_
_entity.id
_entity.type
_entity.pdbx_description
1 polymer ?
#
loop_
_entity_poly.entity_id
_entity_poly.type
_entity_poly.pdbx_seq_one_letter_code
_entity_poly.pdbx_strand_id
1 'polypeptide(L)'
;MRFELIDFGTDFLRQLWYVAIANMSVFVSEKVHFFYTQNLCRFFEFFFTNEFCFVICVVVADFALGRTDQMQFVPPFCPEGDGSSGTKAFIVGMGENEKHFLCFHKILSITYRIKALLILKRILYKWEIKGEIENPLLDYPKIDAIRLDTQEKELLLLKEDVLAQEQNSVVKQAYRWRLNEKIAEVRLLRAAHTGDTRRFRKYSEFVYGKPSSDIFAYTVQALKQVCEEASCSDDEHVRKTAEELSALIPANLTGYSIGELPNQETIDMVRDATLKTAGDLVSLPISQEEFDAEAIKAVFDQALSTLHGEGWNVVVDTSSKSAISVDQENQTVKVPEARRLPFAKLRILIVHEIGTHVARRINGERSKLKLLGLGLDRYERGDEGVATMREQSLGDKMEDFAGLEAHLAISLAYGLDGMERDFRKVYEILEKQFLLQELLSGKDYQSALSTAQTSAWNRTVRTFRGTNCVAGACFTKDIAYREGNIATWNVVRENPDEMFRLNVGKYDPSNNRHLWILDQLGISDEDIESD
;
A
#
# COMPACT_ATOMS: atom_id res chain seq x y z
N MET A 1 15.37 9.99 -54.47
CA MET A 1 15.93 11.35 -54.36
C MET A 1 16.45 11.50 -52.95
N ARG A 2 17.77 11.64 -52.77
CA ARG A 2 18.44 11.83 -51.48
C ARG A 2 18.03 13.19 -50.90
N PHE A 3 17.92 13.29 -49.58
CA PHE A 3 18.15 14.55 -48.86
C PHE A 3 19.02 14.29 -47.63
N GLU A 4 19.94 15.21 -47.43
CA GLU A 4 21.20 15.11 -46.71
C GLU A 4 21.06 15.42 -45.21
N LEU A 5 21.97 14.85 -44.42
CA LEU A 5 22.27 15.23 -43.05
C LEU A 5 22.97 16.60 -43.03
N ILE A 6 22.51 17.51 -42.17
CA ILE A 6 23.28 18.69 -41.76
C ILE A 6 23.80 18.43 -40.34
N ASP A 7 25.11 18.38 -40.23
CA ASP A 7 25.90 18.21 -39.01
C ASP A 7 26.12 19.61 -38.37
N PHE A 8 25.73 19.80 -37.11
CA PHE A 8 26.05 21.00 -36.34
C PHE A 8 27.12 20.67 -35.31
N GLY A 9 28.35 21.11 -35.60
CA GLY A 9 29.53 20.87 -34.78
C GLY A 9 29.52 21.55 -33.41
N THR A 10 30.28 20.96 -32.50
CA THR A 10 30.44 21.25 -31.06
C THR A 10 30.94 22.64 -30.68
N ASP A 11 31.28 23.50 -31.65
CA ASP A 11 31.83 24.84 -31.37
C ASP A 11 30.77 25.94 -31.16
N PHE A 12 29.53 25.73 -31.61
CA PHE A 12 28.44 26.68 -31.38
C PHE A 12 27.95 26.68 -29.92
N LEU A 13 27.96 25.52 -29.26
CA LEU A 13 27.58 25.38 -27.84
C LEU A 13 28.62 25.95 -26.88
N ARG A 14 29.91 25.97 -27.26
CA ARG A 14 30.98 26.60 -26.47
C ARG A 14 30.88 28.12 -26.44
N GLN A 15 30.45 28.76 -27.52
CA GLN A 15 30.27 30.22 -27.54
C GLN A 15 29.07 30.68 -26.70
N LEU A 16 27.98 29.88 -26.65
CA LEU A 16 26.83 30.17 -25.78
C LEU A 16 27.18 30.04 -24.28
N TRP A 17 28.08 29.13 -23.92
CA TRP A 17 28.50 28.93 -22.53
C TRP A 17 29.34 30.11 -21.97
N TYR A 18 30.22 30.70 -22.79
CA TYR A 18 31.02 31.87 -22.38
C TYR A 18 30.21 33.16 -22.26
N VAL A 19 29.15 33.33 -23.06
CA VAL A 19 28.26 34.51 -22.97
C VAL A 19 27.33 34.43 -21.74
N ALA A 20 26.96 33.22 -21.30
CA ALA A 20 26.15 33.02 -20.10
C ALA A 20 26.92 33.28 -18.81
N ILE A 21 28.21 32.90 -18.76
CA ILE A 21 29.06 33.11 -17.57
C ILE A 21 29.49 34.57 -17.44
N ALA A 22 29.73 35.28 -18.54
CA ALA A 22 30.15 36.68 -18.52
C ALA A 22 29.04 37.66 -18.05
N ASN A 23 27.76 37.30 -18.17
CA ASN A 23 26.63 38.14 -17.76
C ASN A 23 26.17 37.90 -16.31
N MET A 24 26.69 36.88 -15.61
CA MET A 24 26.34 36.60 -14.21
C MET A 24 27.19 37.38 -13.19
N SER A 25 28.23 38.09 -13.62
CA SER A 25 29.17 38.81 -12.75
C SER A 25 29.01 40.34 -12.73
N VAL A 26 27.94 40.89 -13.30
CA VAL A 26 27.64 42.33 -13.19
C VAL A 26 26.14 42.51 -13.00
N PHE A 27 25.69 42.81 -11.77
CA PHE A 27 24.72 43.86 -11.41
C PHE A 27 24.18 43.62 -9.99
N VAL A 28 24.81 44.30 -9.03
CA VAL A 28 24.21 44.70 -7.75
C VAL A 28 23.69 46.12 -7.95
N SER A 29 22.37 46.29 -8.11
CA SER A 29 21.57 47.35 -7.46
C SER A 29 20.15 47.44 -8.04
N GLU A 30 19.21 47.61 -7.09
CA GLU A 30 17.88 48.21 -7.15
C GLU A 30 16.90 47.95 -8.33
N LYS A 31 15.74 47.40 -7.94
CA LYS A 31 14.39 47.59 -8.50
C LYS A 31 14.20 47.39 -10.01
N VAL A 32 13.77 46.19 -10.41
CA VAL A 32 12.73 46.03 -11.44
C VAL A 32 11.87 44.80 -11.13
N HIS A 33 10.68 45.05 -10.60
CA HIS A 33 9.55 44.12 -10.66
C HIS A 33 8.96 44.17 -12.08
N PHE A 34 8.39 43.06 -12.54
CA PHE A 34 7.63 42.91 -13.80
C PHE A 34 8.48 42.85 -15.09
N PHE A 35 8.93 41.65 -15.49
CA PHE A 35 8.89 41.11 -16.88
C PHE A 35 9.74 39.82 -17.08
N TYR A 36 9.68 38.78 -16.23
CA TYR A 36 10.45 37.54 -16.53
C TYR A 36 9.84 36.21 -16.06
N THR A 37 8.51 36.08 -16.02
CA THR A 37 7.84 34.83 -15.63
C THR A 37 7.56 33.84 -16.77
N GLN A 38 7.72 34.20 -18.05
CA GLN A 38 7.44 33.27 -19.16
C GLN A 38 8.66 32.58 -19.79
N ASN A 39 9.87 33.13 -19.66
CA ASN A 39 11.08 32.50 -20.22
C ASN A 39 11.81 31.59 -19.22
N LEU A 40 11.55 31.70 -17.91
CA LEU A 40 12.09 30.77 -16.91
C LEU A 40 11.44 29.37 -17.01
N CYS A 41 10.14 29.28 -17.31
CA CYS A 41 9.47 27.98 -17.43
C CYS A 41 10.00 27.13 -18.60
N ARG A 42 10.45 27.75 -19.70
CA ARG A 42 11.05 27.02 -20.83
C ARG A 42 12.51 26.63 -20.61
N PHE A 43 13.20 27.29 -19.68
CA PHE A 43 14.57 26.92 -19.32
C PHE A 43 14.59 25.69 -18.38
N PHE A 44 13.54 25.49 -17.58
CA PHE A 44 13.40 24.36 -16.66
C PHE A 44 12.92 23.04 -17.31
N GLU A 45 12.25 23.08 -18.45
CA GLU A 45 11.83 21.85 -19.16
C GLU A 45 12.98 21.06 -19.77
N PHE A 46 14.17 21.65 -19.95
CA PHE A 46 15.29 20.99 -20.64
C PHE A 46 16.28 20.25 -19.70
N PHE A 47 16.20 20.44 -18.37
CA PHE A 47 17.22 19.92 -17.44
C PHE A 47 16.77 18.74 -16.53
N PHE A 48 15.54 18.23 -16.67
CA PHE A 48 15.09 17.05 -15.92
C PHE A 48 15.56 15.72 -16.53
N THR A 49 16.88 15.49 -16.51
CA THR A 49 17.46 14.15 -16.76
C THR A 49 18.63 13.79 -15.84
N ASN A 50 18.99 14.61 -14.84
CA ASN A 50 20.06 14.30 -13.89
C ASN A 50 19.68 14.59 -12.43
N GLU A 51 19.82 13.59 -11.56
CA GLU A 51 19.44 13.61 -10.14
C GLU A 51 20.23 14.61 -9.29
N PHE A 52 21.38 15.11 -9.78
CA PHE A 52 22.21 16.07 -9.04
C PHE A 52 21.61 17.47 -8.91
N CYS A 53 20.66 17.86 -9.77
CA CYS A 53 20.08 19.21 -9.74
C CYS A 53 18.96 19.39 -8.70
N PHE A 54 18.35 18.30 -8.22
CA PHE A 54 17.20 18.40 -7.31
C PHE A 54 17.60 18.85 -5.90
N VAL A 55 18.79 18.45 -5.43
CA VAL A 55 19.33 18.84 -4.10
C VAL A 55 19.68 20.33 -4.06
N ILE A 56 20.17 20.89 -5.18
CA ILE A 56 20.51 22.31 -5.26
C ILE A 56 19.25 23.18 -5.30
N CYS A 57 18.17 22.72 -5.93
CA CYS A 57 16.93 23.51 -6.04
C CYS A 57 16.22 23.70 -4.69
N VAL A 58 16.27 22.70 -3.79
CA VAL A 58 15.65 22.82 -2.46
C VAL A 58 16.43 23.81 -1.59
N VAL A 59 17.75 23.79 -1.63
CA VAL A 59 18.61 24.73 -0.88
C VAL A 59 18.48 26.17 -1.39
N VAL A 60 18.29 26.35 -2.70
CA VAL A 60 18.09 27.68 -3.32
C VAL A 60 16.68 28.22 -3.04
N ALA A 61 15.67 27.36 -2.92
CA ALA A 61 14.30 27.76 -2.58
C ALA A 61 14.21 28.32 -1.14
N ASP A 62 14.90 27.71 -0.18
CA ASP A 62 14.95 28.21 1.21
C ASP A 62 15.76 29.51 1.32
N PHE A 63 16.80 29.68 0.51
CA PHE A 63 17.55 30.94 0.42
C PHE A 63 16.72 32.09 -0.17
N ALA A 64 15.85 31.80 -1.14
CA ALA A 64 14.94 32.77 -1.74
C ALA A 64 13.77 33.18 -0.82
N LEU A 65 13.46 32.36 0.20
CA LEU A 65 12.42 32.62 1.19
C LEU A 65 12.93 33.31 2.48
N GLY A 66 14.21 33.72 2.51
CA GLY A 66 14.77 34.58 3.56
C GLY A 66 14.87 33.93 4.94
N ARG A 67 14.90 32.60 5.02
CA ARG A 67 15.03 31.87 6.30
C ARG A 67 16.44 31.32 6.46
N THR A 68 17.38 32.15 6.90
CA THR A 68 18.51 31.79 7.80
C THR A 68 19.48 32.97 7.88
N ASP A 69 19.46 33.71 8.98
CA ASP A 69 20.61 34.51 9.37
C ASP A 69 21.64 33.59 10.02
N GLN A 70 22.88 33.65 9.51
CA GLN A 70 24.09 32.92 9.94
C GLN A 70 24.38 31.56 9.31
N MET A 71 24.88 31.58 8.06
CA MET A 71 25.91 30.63 7.63
C MET A 71 27.01 31.38 6.85
N GLN A 72 28.24 31.35 7.37
CA GLN A 72 29.42 31.80 6.63
C GLN A 72 29.87 30.68 5.68
N PHE A 73 29.85 30.96 4.38
CA PHE A 73 30.31 30.03 3.34
C PHE A 73 31.84 30.10 3.23
N VAL A 74 32.54 28.99 3.49
CA VAL A 74 33.94 28.80 3.08
C VAL A 74 33.94 27.85 1.88
N PRO A 75 34.37 28.28 0.68
CA PRO A 75 34.29 27.43 -0.51
C PRO A 75 35.34 26.31 -0.44
N PRO A 76 34.99 25.05 -0.77
CA PRO A 76 35.97 23.98 -0.80
C PRO A 76 36.79 24.04 -2.10
N PHE A 77 38.10 23.96 -1.92
CA PHE A 77 39.07 23.68 -2.97
C PHE A 77 38.86 22.22 -3.44
N CYS A 78 38.56 22.00 -4.71
CA CYS A 78 38.46 20.67 -5.31
C CYS A 78 39.77 20.35 -6.05
N PRO A 79 40.56 19.33 -5.66
CA PRO A 79 41.48 18.68 -6.57
C PRO A 79 40.74 17.57 -7.33
N GLU A 80 41.00 17.48 -8.62
CA GLU A 80 40.46 16.48 -9.55
C GLU A 80 40.70 15.05 -9.02
N GLY A 81 39.61 14.30 -8.81
CA GLY A 81 39.64 12.92 -8.32
C GLY A 81 38.25 12.29 -8.41
N ASP A 82 38.21 10.98 -8.63
CA ASP A 82 37.06 10.23 -9.14
C ASP A 82 35.69 10.51 -8.46
N GLY A 83 34.62 10.35 -9.27
CA GLY A 83 33.23 10.57 -8.91
C GLY A 83 32.63 9.60 -7.88
N SER A 84 33.43 8.87 -7.10
CA SER A 84 32.97 8.07 -5.96
C SER A 84 33.08 8.80 -4.61
N SER A 85 33.73 9.97 -4.58
CA SER A 85 34.05 10.70 -3.34
C SER A 85 33.03 11.78 -2.95
N GLY A 86 32.26 12.32 -3.90
CA GLY A 86 31.33 13.43 -3.68
C GLY A 86 30.12 13.08 -2.79
N THR A 87 29.65 11.84 -2.81
CA THR A 87 28.48 11.40 -2.02
C THR A 87 28.83 11.14 -0.56
N LYS A 88 30.09 10.76 -0.27
CA LYS A 88 30.55 10.52 1.11
C LYS A 88 30.69 11.80 1.92
N ALA A 89 30.96 12.94 1.27
CA ALA A 89 31.17 14.22 1.95
C ALA A 89 29.86 14.90 2.39
N PHE A 90 28.72 14.58 1.77
CA PHE A 90 27.46 15.31 2.01
C PHE A 90 26.68 14.87 3.26
N ILE A 91 27.01 13.72 3.87
CA ILE A 91 26.30 13.19 5.05
C ILE A 91 27.06 13.46 6.36
N VAL A 92 28.34 13.84 6.26
CA VAL A 92 29.19 14.20 7.40
C VAL A 92 28.92 15.66 7.80
N GLY A 93 27.76 15.91 8.40
CA GLY A 93 27.37 17.25 8.87
C GLY A 93 25.87 17.45 9.06
N MET A 94 25.05 16.55 8.54
CA MET A 94 23.59 16.63 8.65
C MET A 94 23.09 16.31 10.07
N GLY A 95 22.06 17.05 10.51
CA GLY A 95 21.31 16.73 11.73
C GLY A 95 20.59 15.38 11.62
N GLU A 96 20.22 14.76 12.75
CA GLU A 96 19.56 13.44 12.74
C GLU A 96 18.25 13.45 11.93
N ASN A 97 17.48 14.54 12.00
CA ASN A 97 16.24 14.72 11.22
C ASN A 97 16.48 14.73 9.70
N GLU A 98 17.56 15.33 9.23
CA GLU A 98 17.92 15.40 7.81
C GLU A 98 18.35 14.03 7.27
N LYS A 99 19.06 13.24 8.08
CA LYS A 99 19.45 11.86 7.72
C LYS A 99 18.24 10.95 7.60
N HIS A 100 17.27 11.07 8.52
CA HIS A 100 16.03 10.30 8.48
C HIS A 100 15.18 10.70 7.27
N PHE A 101 15.11 12.00 6.97
CA PHE A 101 14.47 12.52 5.78
C PHE A 101 15.08 11.94 4.49
N LEU A 102 16.41 11.97 4.36
CA LEU A 102 17.10 11.44 3.18
C LEU A 102 16.87 9.92 3.02
N CYS A 103 16.98 9.14 4.09
CA CYS A 103 16.75 7.69 4.03
C CYS A 103 15.30 7.36 3.69
N PHE A 104 14.35 8.10 4.27
CA PHE A 104 12.93 7.97 3.97
C PHE A 104 12.65 8.24 2.49
N HIS A 105 13.15 9.35 1.94
CA HIS A 105 12.94 9.71 0.53
C HIS A 105 13.63 8.74 -0.43
N LYS A 106 14.81 8.19 -0.09
CA LYS A 106 15.43 7.14 -0.90
C LYS A 106 14.62 5.85 -0.90
N ILE A 107 14.06 5.42 0.25
CA ILE A 107 13.20 4.22 0.26
C ILE A 107 11.95 4.46 -0.59
N LEU A 108 11.33 5.63 -0.45
CA LEU A 108 10.18 6.08 -1.23
C LEU A 108 10.52 5.93 -2.74
N SER A 109 11.54 6.67 -3.21
CA SER A 109 11.93 6.70 -4.63
C SER A 109 12.33 5.33 -5.21
N ILE A 110 13.09 4.52 -4.45
CA ILE A 110 13.58 3.22 -4.94
C ILE A 110 12.46 2.18 -4.99
N THR A 111 11.49 2.23 -4.07
CA THR A 111 10.47 1.17 -3.94
C THR A 111 9.23 1.37 -4.80
N TYR A 112 9.22 2.45 -5.58
CA TYR A 112 8.14 2.78 -6.49
C TYR A 112 7.82 1.63 -7.47
N ARG A 113 6.52 1.46 -7.73
CA ARG A 113 5.87 0.49 -8.63
C ARG A 113 5.91 -0.98 -8.24
N ILE A 114 6.65 -1.40 -7.21
CA ILE A 114 6.81 -2.83 -6.94
C ILE A 114 5.44 -3.55 -6.76
N LYS A 115 4.55 -2.96 -5.95
CA LYS A 115 3.23 -3.54 -5.65
C LYS A 115 2.23 -3.41 -6.81
N ALA A 116 2.33 -2.35 -7.61
CA ALA A 116 1.44 -2.10 -8.75
C ALA A 116 1.73 -3.02 -9.94
N LEU A 117 2.95 -3.54 -10.07
CA LEU A 117 3.36 -4.38 -11.18
C LEU A 117 2.68 -5.75 -11.20
N LEU A 118 2.35 -6.33 -10.04
CA LEU A 118 1.54 -7.55 -9.94
C LEU A 118 0.04 -7.29 -10.17
N ILE A 119 -0.40 -6.03 -10.13
CA ILE A 119 -1.80 -5.63 -10.40
C ILE A 119 -2.04 -5.47 -11.92
N LEU A 120 -1.01 -5.07 -12.66
CA LEU A 120 -1.08 -4.78 -14.11
C LEU A 120 -0.80 -6.03 -14.93
N LYS A 121 -1.74 -6.98 -14.85
CA LYS A 121 -1.73 -8.30 -15.50
C LYS A 121 -2.43 -8.26 -16.85
N ARG A 122 -1.86 -8.94 -17.85
CA ARG A 122 -2.61 -9.36 -19.04
C ARG A 122 -3.05 -10.80 -18.80
N ILE A 123 -4.36 -11.03 -18.80
CA ILE A 123 -4.93 -12.38 -18.83
C ILE A 123 -4.95 -12.77 -20.29
N LEU A 124 -4.09 -13.73 -20.68
CA LEU A 124 -3.97 -14.14 -22.08
C LEU A 124 -5.19 -14.93 -22.55
N TYR A 125 -5.86 -15.63 -21.63
CA TYR A 125 -7.07 -16.39 -21.90
C TYR A 125 -8.11 -16.13 -20.81
N LYS A 126 -9.07 -15.24 -21.11
CA LYS A 126 -10.26 -15.04 -20.28
C LYS A 126 -11.29 -16.10 -20.70
N TRP A 127 -11.21 -17.26 -20.06
CA TRP A 127 -12.26 -18.29 -19.98
C TRP A 127 -13.17 -18.43 -21.22
N GLU A 128 -12.76 -19.26 -22.18
CA GLU A 128 -13.74 -20.02 -22.96
C GLU A 128 -14.06 -21.30 -22.18
N ILE A 129 -15.30 -21.38 -21.70
CA ILE A 129 -15.92 -22.56 -21.11
C ILE A 129 -16.11 -23.60 -22.22
N LYS A 130 -15.01 -24.22 -22.65
CA LYS A 130 -14.99 -25.44 -23.48
C LYS A 130 -14.04 -26.51 -22.94
N GLY A 131 -13.45 -26.31 -21.76
CA GLY A 131 -12.62 -27.31 -21.10
C GLY A 131 -11.22 -27.47 -21.69
N GLU A 132 -10.76 -26.54 -22.54
CA GLU A 132 -9.44 -26.64 -23.19
C GLU A 132 -8.29 -26.07 -22.34
N ILE A 133 -8.58 -25.17 -21.39
CA ILE A 133 -7.58 -24.53 -20.52
C ILE A 133 -7.97 -24.74 -19.05
N GLU A 134 -7.15 -25.50 -18.31
CA GLU A 134 -7.37 -25.82 -16.89
C GLU A 134 -7.05 -24.62 -15.98
N ASN A 135 -5.88 -24.01 -16.15
CA ASN A 135 -5.40 -22.87 -15.35
C ASN A 135 -5.06 -21.67 -16.27
N PRO A 136 -5.39 -20.42 -15.87
CA PRO A 136 -5.09 -19.26 -16.70
C PRO A 136 -3.59 -18.95 -16.74
N LEU A 137 -3.11 -18.51 -17.90
CA LEU A 137 -1.78 -17.93 -18.03
C LEU A 137 -1.82 -16.44 -17.67
N LEU A 138 -1.06 -16.09 -16.62
CA LEU A 138 -0.91 -14.71 -16.15
C LEU A 138 0.42 -14.14 -16.66
N ASP A 139 0.35 -12.99 -17.34
CA ASP A 139 1.52 -12.29 -17.85
C ASP A 139 1.68 -10.92 -17.18
N TYR A 140 2.94 -10.51 -16.99
CA TYR A 140 3.36 -9.30 -16.28
C TYR A 140 4.28 -8.42 -17.16
N PRO A 141 3.78 -7.91 -18.30
CA PRO A 141 4.61 -7.23 -19.30
C PRO A 141 5.22 -5.90 -18.81
N LYS A 142 4.75 -5.38 -17.66
CA LYS A 142 5.26 -4.14 -17.07
C LYS A 142 6.45 -4.36 -16.12
N ILE A 143 6.75 -5.62 -15.77
CA ILE A 143 7.95 -5.92 -14.98
C ILE A 143 9.16 -5.77 -15.88
N ASP A 144 10.08 -4.91 -15.46
CA ASP A 144 11.32 -4.61 -16.15
C ASP A 144 12.48 -5.14 -15.31
N ALA A 145 13.13 -6.21 -15.80
CA ALA A 145 14.22 -6.88 -15.09
C ALA A 145 15.42 -5.95 -14.84
N ILE A 146 15.76 -5.07 -15.79
CA ILE A 146 16.89 -4.14 -15.66
C ILE A 146 16.60 -3.16 -14.53
N ARG A 147 15.37 -2.62 -14.49
CA ARG A 147 14.95 -1.74 -13.40
C ARG A 147 15.00 -2.44 -12.04
N LEU A 148 14.56 -3.69 -11.95
CA LEU A 148 14.61 -4.45 -10.69
C LEU A 148 16.04 -4.66 -10.20
N ASP A 149 17.00 -4.89 -11.10
CA ASP A 149 18.42 -5.04 -10.74
C ASP A 149 19.01 -3.74 -10.19
N THR A 150 18.68 -2.60 -10.81
CA THR A 150 19.07 -1.27 -10.31
C THR A 150 18.47 -1.01 -8.93
N GLN A 151 17.16 -1.23 -8.75
CA GLN A 151 16.46 -1.02 -7.48
C GLN A 151 17.05 -1.89 -6.35
N GLU A 152 17.37 -3.17 -6.62
CA GLU A 152 17.99 -4.03 -5.62
C GLU A 152 19.37 -3.51 -5.21
N LYS A 153 20.19 -3.08 -6.18
CA LYS A 153 21.53 -2.54 -5.90
C LYS A 153 21.44 -1.28 -5.05
N GLU A 154 20.54 -0.36 -5.37
CA GLU A 154 20.34 0.87 -4.60
C GLU A 154 19.86 0.60 -3.17
N LEU A 155 18.92 -0.35 -2.98
CA LEU A 155 18.49 -0.76 -1.64
C LEU A 155 19.61 -1.41 -0.82
N LEU A 156 20.47 -2.20 -1.45
CA LEU A 156 21.63 -2.81 -0.79
C LEU A 156 22.63 -1.75 -0.34
N LEU A 157 22.96 -0.79 -1.21
CA LEU A 157 23.84 0.33 -0.87
C LEU A 157 23.24 1.19 0.24
N LEU A 158 21.95 1.53 0.17
CA LEU A 158 21.27 2.29 1.22
C LEU A 158 21.30 1.56 2.56
N LYS A 159 21.15 0.23 2.54
CA LYS A 159 21.26 -0.59 3.75
C LYS A 159 22.67 -0.55 4.34
N GLU A 160 23.71 -0.61 3.51
CA GLU A 160 25.09 -0.46 3.98
C GLU A 160 25.33 0.93 4.60
N ASP A 161 24.84 1.98 3.95
CA ASP A 161 24.94 3.36 4.45
C ASP A 161 24.26 3.52 5.82
N VAL A 162 23.02 3.06 5.96
CA VAL A 162 22.28 3.12 7.24
C VAL A 162 23.04 2.38 8.35
N LEU A 163 23.57 1.19 8.06
CA LEU A 163 24.29 0.40 9.06
C LEU A 163 25.58 1.07 9.52
N ALA A 164 26.27 1.76 8.61
CA ALA A 164 27.51 2.46 8.89
C ALA A 164 27.29 3.81 9.60
N GLN A 165 26.22 4.55 9.26
CA GLN A 165 26.10 5.97 9.62
C GLN A 165 25.10 6.26 10.74
N GLU A 166 24.01 5.51 10.86
CA GLU A 166 23.02 5.70 11.94
C GLU A 166 23.65 5.32 13.29
N GLN A 167 23.49 6.14 14.32
CA GLN A 167 24.06 5.90 15.64
C GLN A 167 23.02 5.31 16.59
N ASN A 168 21.75 5.70 16.46
CA ASN A 168 20.69 5.13 17.25
C ASN A 168 20.44 3.67 16.82
N SER A 169 20.75 2.75 17.73
CA SER A 169 20.67 1.30 17.46
C SER A 169 19.26 0.82 17.12
N VAL A 170 18.22 1.44 17.71
CA VAL A 170 16.81 1.10 17.48
C VAL A 170 16.39 1.56 16.09
N VAL A 171 16.69 2.81 15.73
CA VAL A 171 16.42 3.37 14.41
C VAL A 171 17.14 2.57 13.33
N LYS A 172 18.43 2.31 13.52
CA LYS A 172 19.24 1.48 12.61
C LYS A 172 18.58 0.12 12.37
N GLN A 173 18.09 -0.50 13.44
CA GLN A 173 17.46 -1.81 13.36
C GLN A 173 16.10 -1.76 12.62
N ALA A 174 15.28 -0.73 12.88
CA ALA A 174 14.01 -0.51 12.19
C ALA A 174 14.20 -0.33 10.68
N TYR A 175 15.11 0.55 10.27
CA TYR A 175 15.45 0.74 8.85
C TYR A 175 16.05 -0.52 8.23
N ARG A 176 16.93 -1.25 8.93
CA ARG A 176 17.50 -2.51 8.44
C ARG A 176 16.40 -3.52 8.13
N TRP A 177 15.43 -3.71 9.02
CA TRP A 177 14.33 -4.63 8.78
C TRP A 177 13.47 -4.19 7.59
N ARG A 178 13.13 -2.90 7.52
CA ARG A 178 12.35 -2.35 6.42
C ARG A 178 13.06 -2.50 5.07
N LEU A 179 14.36 -2.22 5.00
CA LEU A 179 15.14 -2.40 3.78
C LEU A 179 15.23 -3.87 3.36
N ASN A 180 15.35 -4.81 4.31
CA ASN A 180 15.31 -6.24 3.98
C ASN A 180 13.96 -6.67 3.38
N GLU A 181 12.85 -6.15 3.91
CA GLU A 181 11.52 -6.36 3.34
C GLU A 181 11.47 -5.83 1.90
N LYS A 182 11.94 -4.60 1.65
CA LYS A 182 11.95 -3.99 0.31
C LYS A 182 12.80 -4.74 -0.71
N ILE A 183 13.98 -5.21 -0.30
CA ILE A 183 14.83 -6.07 -1.14
C ILE A 183 14.09 -7.38 -1.46
N ALA A 184 13.38 -7.96 -0.49
CA ALA A 184 12.59 -9.17 -0.72
C ALA A 184 11.40 -8.91 -1.66
N GLU A 185 10.74 -7.75 -1.60
CA GLU A 185 9.68 -7.39 -2.55
C GLU A 185 10.23 -7.27 -3.99
N VAL A 186 11.42 -6.68 -4.20
CA VAL A 186 12.08 -6.65 -5.53
C VAL A 186 12.37 -8.07 -6.04
N ARG A 187 12.90 -8.93 -5.17
CA ARG A 187 13.21 -10.32 -5.51
C ARG A 187 11.96 -11.16 -5.77
N LEU A 188 10.85 -10.86 -5.07
CA LEU A 188 9.54 -11.44 -5.32
C LEU A 188 9.06 -11.14 -6.73
N LEU A 189 9.18 -9.88 -7.18
CA LEU A 189 8.84 -9.51 -8.56
C LEU A 189 9.74 -10.16 -9.60
N ARG A 190 11.04 -10.25 -9.33
CA ARG A 190 11.94 -10.97 -10.23
C ARG A 190 11.52 -12.43 -10.36
N ALA A 191 11.16 -13.07 -9.25
CA ALA A 191 10.64 -14.44 -9.27
C ALA A 191 9.32 -14.57 -10.06
N ALA A 192 8.41 -13.61 -9.95
CA ALA A 192 7.19 -13.57 -10.77
C ALA A 192 7.50 -13.43 -12.27
N HIS A 193 8.42 -12.54 -12.62
CA HIS A 193 8.82 -12.30 -14.01
C HIS A 193 9.49 -13.52 -14.66
N THR A 194 10.33 -14.24 -13.90
CA THR A 194 11.01 -15.45 -14.40
C THR A 194 10.17 -16.72 -14.25
N GLY A 195 8.95 -16.65 -13.70
CA GLY A 195 8.12 -17.81 -13.40
C GLY A 195 8.69 -18.73 -12.30
N ASP A 196 9.65 -18.26 -11.48
CA ASP A 196 10.24 -19.03 -10.39
C ASP A 196 9.29 -19.07 -9.19
N THR A 197 8.36 -20.00 -9.27
CA THR A 197 7.28 -20.16 -8.30
C THR A 197 7.79 -20.50 -6.89
N ARG A 198 8.91 -21.25 -6.78
CA ARG A 198 9.50 -21.62 -5.50
C ARG A 198 10.07 -20.38 -4.78
N ARG A 199 10.83 -19.54 -5.50
CA ARG A 199 11.33 -18.28 -4.94
C ARG A 199 10.18 -17.32 -4.66
N PHE A 200 9.17 -17.27 -5.53
CA PHE A 200 8.01 -16.43 -5.31
C PHE A 200 7.31 -16.77 -3.99
N ARG A 201 6.99 -18.05 -3.76
CA ARG A 201 6.42 -18.53 -2.48
C ARG A 201 7.28 -18.10 -1.29
N LYS A 202 8.59 -18.37 -1.34
CA LYS A 202 9.51 -18.03 -0.25
C LYS A 202 9.52 -16.53 0.07
N TYR A 203 9.58 -15.66 -0.94
CA TYR A 203 9.57 -14.22 -0.70
C TYR A 203 8.20 -13.70 -0.30
N SER A 204 7.10 -14.28 -0.80
CA SER A 204 5.75 -13.95 -0.34
C SER A 204 5.57 -14.26 1.14
N GLU A 205 6.01 -15.44 1.58
CA GLU A 205 6.02 -15.82 3.00
C GLU A 205 6.92 -14.92 3.84
N PHE A 206 8.07 -14.51 3.30
CA PHE A 206 8.96 -13.60 3.99
C PHE A 206 8.38 -12.19 4.12
N VAL A 207 7.66 -11.67 3.12
CA VAL A 207 7.13 -10.30 3.18
C VAL A 207 5.80 -10.26 3.94
N TYR A 208 4.86 -11.13 3.58
CA TYR A 208 3.48 -11.06 4.07
C TYR A 208 3.16 -12.09 5.15
N GLY A 209 3.99 -13.10 5.35
CA GLY A 209 3.73 -14.19 6.29
C GLY A 209 3.07 -15.41 5.64
N LYS A 210 2.86 -16.43 6.47
CA LYS A 210 2.12 -17.66 6.14
C LYS A 210 0.71 -17.55 6.70
N PRO A 211 -0.31 -18.09 6.01
CA PRO A 211 -1.65 -18.16 6.57
C PRO A 211 -1.67 -19.00 7.85
N SER A 212 -2.43 -18.54 8.85
CA SER A 212 -2.66 -19.23 10.11
C SER A 212 -3.61 -20.43 9.95
N SER A 213 -3.20 -21.60 10.44
CA SER A 213 -4.03 -22.81 10.51
C SER A 213 -5.25 -22.63 11.41
N ASP A 214 -5.12 -21.88 12.49
CA ASP A 214 -6.22 -21.67 13.45
C ASP A 214 -7.32 -20.81 12.85
N ILE A 215 -6.94 -19.73 12.17
CA ILE A 215 -7.88 -18.85 11.47
C ILE A 215 -8.54 -19.58 10.28
N PHE A 216 -7.78 -20.46 9.60
CA PHE A 216 -8.34 -21.30 8.55
C PHE A 216 -9.36 -22.30 9.12
N ALA A 217 -9.04 -22.98 10.22
CA ALA A 217 -9.95 -23.92 10.88
C ALA A 217 -11.23 -23.22 11.33
N TYR A 218 -11.13 -22.05 11.97
CA TYR A 218 -12.26 -21.20 12.34
C TYR A 218 -13.13 -20.86 11.12
N THR A 219 -12.51 -20.41 10.03
CA THR A 219 -13.21 -20.01 8.80
C THR A 219 -13.97 -21.19 8.17
N VAL A 220 -13.35 -22.37 8.12
CA VAL A 220 -13.99 -23.59 7.60
C VAL A 220 -15.13 -24.04 8.51
N GLN A 221 -14.99 -23.91 9.83
CA GLN A 221 -16.06 -24.24 10.77
C GLN A 221 -17.27 -23.32 10.60
N ALA A 222 -17.06 -22.01 10.48
CA ALA A 222 -18.13 -21.05 10.22
C ALA A 222 -18.86 -21.36 8.90
N LEU A 223 -18.11 -21.68 7.83
CA LEU A 223 -18.70 -22.06 6.55
C LEU A 223 -19.51 -23.36 6.63
N LYS A 224 -19.06 -24.34 7.41
CA LYS A 224 -19.82 -25.58 7.62
C LYS A 224 -21.15 -25.32 8.31
N GLN A 225 -21.16 -24.48 9.34
CA GLN A 225 -22.40 -24.11 10.01
C GLN A 225 -23.38 -23.45 9.03
N VAL A 226 -22.90 -22.52 8.20
CA VAL A 226 -23.72 -21.91 7.14
C VAL A 226 -24.25 -22.96 6.16
N CYS A 227 -23.43 -23.94 5.77
CA CYS A 227 -23.89 -25.03 4.90
C CYS A 227 -24.95 -25.91 5.58
N GLU A 228 -24.75 -26.26 6.85
CA GLU A 228 -25.70 -27.08 7.63
C GLU A 228 -27.07 -26.39 7.76
N GLU A 229 -27.08 -25.09 8.07
CA GLU A 229 -28.30 -24.28 8.14
C GLU A 229 -28.96 -24.17 6.75
N ALA A 230 -28.18 -23.87 5.71
CA ALA A 230 -28.68 -23.72 4.35
C ALA A 230 -29.16 -25.04 3.72
N SER A 231 -28.62 -26.18 4.12
CA SER A 231 -29.10 -27.51 3.68
C SER A 231 -30.53 -27.81 4.15
N CYS A 232 -31.03 -27.10 5.16
CA CYS A 232 -32.42 -27.19 5.62
C CYS A 232 -33.37 -26.23 4.89
N SER A 233 -32.88 -25.45 3.91
CA SER A 233 -33.70 -24.50 3.16
C SER A 233 -34.74 -25.18 2.26
N ASP A 234 -35.92 -24.55 2.15
CA ASP A 234 -36.96 -24.94 1.20
C ASP A 234 -36.55 -24.67 -0.26
N ASP A 235 -35.64 -23.72 -0.49
CA ASP A 235 -35.10 -23.42 -1.82
C ASP A 235 -34.13 -24.51 -2.28
N GLU A 236 -34.46 -25.18 -3.40
CA GLU A 236 -33.67 -26.28 -3.96
C GLU A 236 -32.26 -25.83 -4.38
N HIS A 237 -32.09 -24.62 -4.91
CA HIS A 237 -30.80 -24.10 -5.32
C HIS A 237 -29.91 -23.83 -4.10
N VAL A 238 -30.48 -23.27 -3.03
CA VAL A 238 -29.76 -23.04 -1.76
C VAL A 238 -29.29 -24.38 -1.19
N ARG A 239 -30.22 -25.33 -1.00
CA ARG A 239 -29.92 -26.64 -0.42
C ARG A 239 -28.84 -27.39 -1.20
N LYS A 240 -28.99 -27.48 -2.53
CA LYS A 240 -28.01 -28.17 -3.40
C LYS A 240 -26.65 -27.50 -3.39
N THR A 241 -26.59 -26.16 -3.44
CA THR A 241 -25.32 -25.43 -3.39
C THR A 241 -24.61 -25.63 -2.06
N ALA A 242 -25.35 -25.66 -0.94
CA ALA A 242 -24.81 -25.94 0.38
C ALA A 242 -24.24 -27.35 0.49
N GLU A 243 -24.93 -28.36 -0.03
CA GLU A 243 -24.44 -29.75 -0.08
C GLU A 243 -23.16 -29.87 -0.93
N GLU A 244 -23.13 -29.25 -2.11
CA GLU A 244 -21.96 -29.23 -2.99
C GLU A 244 -20.76 -28.54 -2.33
N LEU A 245 -20.98 -27.38 -1.69
CA LEU A 245 -19.92 -26.66 -0.97
C LEU A 245 -19.40 -27.46 0.22
N SER A 246 -20.29 -28.04 1.03
CA SER A 246 -19.95 -28.85 2.20
C SER A 246 -19.07 -30.06 1.82
N ALA A 247 -19.33 -30.67 0.66
CA ALA A 247 -18.51 -31.76 0.13
C ALA A 247 -17.12 -31.32 -0.34
N LEU A 248 -16.96 -30.05 -0.73
CA LEU A 248 -15.71 -29.50 -1.25
C LEU A 248 -14.79 -28.92 -0.16
N ILE A 249 -15.35 -28.39 0.92
CA ILE A 249 -14.56 -27.78 2.01
C ILE A 249 -13.94 -28.85 2.93
N PRO A 250 -12.76 -28.61 3.53
CA PRO A 250 -12.04 -29.64 4.27
C PRO A 250 -12.80 -30.15 5.51
N ALA A 251 -12.77 -31.47 5.72
CA ALA A 251 -13.30 -32.11 6.92
C ALA A 251 -12.28 -32.08 8.08
N ASN A 252 -12.76 -31.95 9.32
CA ASN A 252 -11.99 -32.18 10.55
C ASN A 252 -10.63 -31.45 10.63
N LEU A 253 -10.64 -30.12 10.56
CA LEU A 253 -9.45 -29.33 10.85
C LEU A 253 -9.26 -29.18 12.37
N THR A 254 -8.05 -29.44 12.84
CA THR A 254 -7.65 -29.14 14.23
C THR A 254 -7.07 -27.73 14.27
N GLY A 255 -7.66 -26.85 15.07
CA GLY A 255 -7.15 -25.50 15.30
C GLY A 255 -7.40 -25.05 16.74
N TYR A 256 -6.59 -24.12 17.22
CA TYR A 256 -6.79 -23.45 18.50
C TYR A 256 -7.88 -22.37 18.38
N SER A 257 -8.46 -21.98 19.52
CA SER A 257 -9.43 -20.87 19.58
C SER A 257 -8.75 -19.57 19.16
N ILE A 258 -9.32 -18.87 18.17
CA ILE A 258 -8.83 -17.58 17.68
C ILE A 258 -9.34 -16.37 18.49
N GLY A 259 -10.07 -16.63 19.58
CA GLY A 259 -10.83 -15.65 20.34
C GLY A 259 -12.29 -15.56 19.91
N GLU A 260 -13.12 -14.98 20.77
CA GLU A 260 -14.52 -14.67 20.45
C GLU A 260 -14.61 -13.32 19.74
N LEU A 261 -15.71 -13.10 19.00
CA LEU A 261 -16.04 -11.77 18.49
C LEU A 261 -16.11 -10.77 19.65
N PRO A 262 -15.71 -9.51 19.44
CA PRO A 262 -15.83 -8.48 20.47
C PRO A 262 -17.31 -8.31 20.88
N ASN A 263 -17.53 -8.09 22.18
CA ASN A 263 -18.86 -7.79 22.69
C ASN A 263 -19.30 -6.36 22.30
N GLN A 264 -20.58 -6.05 22.47
CA GLN A 264 -21.13 -4.74 22.09
C GLN A 264 -20.43 -3.57 22.82
N GLU A 265 -20.05 -3.75 24.08
CA GLU A 265 -19.32 -2.73 24.86
C GLU A 265 -17.96 -2.39 24.23
N THR A 266 -17.21 -3.40 23.80
CA THR A 266 -15.92 -3.21 23.11
C THR A 266 -16.13 -2.53 21.76
N ILE A 267 -17.17 -2.93 21.02
CA ILE A 267 -17.51 -2.33 19.72
C ILE A 267 -17.86 -0.84 19.90
N ASP A 268 -18.68 -0.49 20.89
CA ASP A 268 -19.10 0.88 21.14
C ASP A 268 -17.92 1.76 21.61
N MET A 269 -17.02 1.21 22.45
CA MET A 269 -15.79 1.91 22.82
C MET A 269 -14.90 2.22 21.60
N VAL A 270 -14.71 1.25 20.70
CA VAL A 270 -13.94 1.46 19.47
C VAL A 270 -14.61 2.46 18.55
N ARG A 271 -15.94 2.39 18.44
CA ARG A 271 -16.76 3.34 17.65
C ARG A 271 -16.57 4.77 18.18
N ASP A 272 -16.68 4.98 19.48
CA ASP A 272 -16.53 6.29 20.10
C ASP A 272 -15.12 6.85 19.92
N ALA A 273 -14.08 6.03 20.13
CA ALA A 273 -12.69 6.44 19.89
C ALA A 273 -12.45 6.76 18.40
N THR A 274 -13.01 5.97 17.50
CA THR A 274 -12.92 6.21 16.04
C THR A 274 -13.60 7.53 15.68
N LEU A 275 -14.81 7.78 16.17
CA LEU A 275 -15.53 9.03 15.94
C LEU A 275 -14.85 10.24 16.61
N LYS A 276 -14.15 10.08 17.72
CA LYS A 276 -13.38 11.17 18.32
C LYS A 276 -12.21 11.61 17.42
N THR A 277 -11.56 10.66 16.75
CA THR A 277 -10.39 10.93 15.91
C THR A 277 -10.74 11.28 14.45
N ALA A 278 -11.84 10.73 13.93
CA ALA A 278 -12.26 10.88 12.54
C ALA A 278 -13.64 11.54 12.39
N GLY A 279 -14.28 11.99 13.47
CA GLY A 279 -15.65 12.50 13.47
C GLY A 279 -15.84 13.72 12.57
N ASP A 280 -14.87 14.63 12.56
CA ASP A 280 -14.87 15.81 11.70
C ASP A 280 -14.78 15.44 10.21
N LEU A 281 -14.20 14.28 9.88
CA LEU A 281 -14.17 13.74 8.50
C LEU A 281 -15.52 13.16 8.09
N VAL A 282 -16.37 12.85 9.07
CA VAL A 282 -17.60 12.07 8.91
C VAL A 282 -18.86 12.95 9.02
N SER A 283 -18.74 14.18 9.56
CA SER A 283 -19.83 15.13 9.78
C SER A 283 -20.14 16.05 8.60
N LEU A 284 -19.74 15.68 7.38
CA LEU A 284 -19.93 16.52 6.21
C LEU A 284 -21.43 16.67 5.89
N PRO A 285 -21.97 17.89 5.73
CA PRO A 285 -23.38 18.12 5.50
C PRO A 285 -23.72 17.76 4.05
N ILE A 286 -24.26 16.56 3.82
CA ILE A 286 -24.56 16.11 2.47
C ILE A 286 -25.93 15.44 2.42
N SER A 287 -26.79 15.97 1.55
CA SER A 287 -28.20 15.62 1.39
C SER A 287 -28.46 14.65 0.23
N GLN A 288 -27.45 13.90 -0.22
CA GLN A 288 -27.54 13.00 -1.37
C GLN A 288 -27.63 11.54 -0.94
N GLU A 289 -28.54 10.78 -1.55
CA GLU A 289 -28.72 9.34 -1.29
C GLU A 289 -27.57 8.49 -1.86
N GLU A 290 -27.04 8.88 -3.03
CA GLU A 290 -25.93 8.22 -3.72
C GLU A 290 -24.93 9.26 -4.25
N PHE A 291 -23.64 8.91 -4.20
CA PHE A 291 -22.53 9.75 -4.60
C PHE A 291 -21.84 9.17 -5.82
N ASP A 292 -21.63 10.01 -6.83
CA ASP A 292 -20.77 9.68 -7.97
C ASP A 292 -19.28 9.95 -7.71
N ALA A 293 -18.44 9.64 -8.69
CA ALA A 293 -16.99 9.76 -8.53
C ALA A 293 -16.55 11.18 -8.17
N GLU A 294 -17.22 12.21 -8.68
CA GLU A 294 -16.87 13.61 -8.40
C GLU A 294 -17.40 14.07 -7.03
N ALA A 295 -18.59 13.64 -6.65
CA ALA A 295 -19.10 13.87 -5.31
C ALA A 295 -18.22 13.17 -4.25
N ILE A 296 -17.80 11.92 -4.51
CA ILE A 296 -16.84 11.19 -3.66
C ILE A 296 -15.51 11.96 -3.59
N LYS A 297 -15.01 12.44 -4.73
CA LYS A 297 -13.76 13.23 -4.80
C LYS A 297 -13.85 14.46 -3.91
N ALA A 298 -14.91 15.27 -4.05
CA ALA A 298 -15.10 16.48 -3.27
C ALA A 298 -15.13 16.22 -1.76
N VAL A 299 -15.80 15.13 -1.35
CA VAL A 299 -15.84 14.66 0.03
C VAL A 299 -14.46 14.26 0.54
N PHE A 300 -13.70 13.53 -0.26
CA PHE A 300 -12.35 13.11 0.10
C PHE A 300 -11.37 14.29 0.16
N ASP A 301 -11.49 15.27 -0.74
CA ASP A 301 -10.68 16.50 -0.70
C ASP A 301 -10.96 17.28 0.59
N GLN A 302 -12.22 17.37 1.01
CA GLN A 302 -12.57 18.01 2.28
C GLN A 302 -11.98 17.26 3.47
N ALA A 303 -12.06 15.92 3.49
CA ALA A 303 -11.45 15.11 4.52
C ALA A 303 -9.92 15.26 4.58
N LEU A 304 -9.24 15.35 3.43
CA LEU A 304 -7.80 15.62 3.36
C LEU A 304 -7.44 17.01 3.93
N SER A 305 -8.26 18.03 3.62
CA SER A 305 -8.08 19.37 4.16
C SER A 305 -8.16 19.39 5.68
N THR A 306 -9.10 18.63 6.27
CA THR A 306 -9.24 18.49 7.73
C THR A 306 -8.02 17.82 8.37
N LEU A 307 -7.35 16.91 7.65
CA LEU A 307 -6.13 16.26 8.12
C LEU A 307 -4.85 17.10 7.90
N HIS A 308 -4.95 18.31 7.36
CA HIS A 308 -3.80 19.10 6.92
C HIS A 308 -2.87 18.28 5.99
N GLY A 309 -3.46 17.50 5.09
CA GLY A 309 -2.77 16.63 4.15
C GLY A 309 -2.12 17.37 2.99
N GLU A 310 -1.29 18.38 3.27
CA GLU A 310 -0.54 19.10 2.24
C GLU A 310 0.25 18.12 1.36
N GLY A 311 0.19 18.29 0.04
CA GLY A 311 0.78 17.38 -0.94
C GLY A 311 -0.14 16.21 -1.36
N TRP A 312 -1.21 15.94 -0.62
CA TRP A 312 -2.20 14.93 -1.02
C TRP A 312 -3.22 15.46 -2.02
N ASN A 313 -3.58 14.61 -2.99
CA ASN A 313 -4.58 14.95 -4.00
C ASN A 313 -5.57 13.80 -4.20
N VAL A 314 -6.85 14.13 -4.42
CA VAL A 314 -7.82 13.15 -4.90
C VAL A 314 -8.00 13.31 -6.40
N VAL A 315 -7.96 12.22 -7.15
CA VAL A 315 -8.12 12.21 -8.60
C VAL A 315 -9.16 11.18 -9.02
N VAL A 316 -9.94 11.52 -10.05
CA VAL A 316 -10.77 10.53 -10.73
C VAL A 316 -9.90 9.69 -11.65
N ASP A 317 -9.90 8.38 -11.41
CA ASP A 317 -9.19 7.39 -12.20
C ASP A 317 -10.13 6.89 -13.31
N THR A 318 -9.84 7.29 -14.55
CA THR A 318 -10.58 6.88 -15.76
C THR A 318 -10.17 5.49 -16.27
N SER A 319 -9.27 4.80 -15.56
CA SER A 319 -8.98 3.39 -15.86
C SER A 319 -10.13 2.47 -15.43
N SER A 320 -10.15 1.24 -15.96
CA SER A 320 -11.21 0.25 -15.71
C SER A 320 -11.22 -0.37 -14.30
N LYS A 321 -10.63 0.31 -13.31
CA LYS A 321 -10.66 -0.14 -11.91
C LYS A 321 -12.04 0.09 -11.31
N SER A 322 -12.37 -0.68 -10.28
CA SER A 322 -13.67 -0.61 -9.60
C SER A 322 -13.59 -0.22 -8.13
N ALA A 323 -12.39 -0.26 -7.53
CA ALA A 323 -12.14 0.06 -6.14
C ALA A 323 -11.36 1.38 -6.01
N ILE A 324 -11.70 2.15 -4.99
CA ILE A 324 -10.90 3.28 -4.53
C ILE A 324 -9.53 2.74 -4.09
N SER A 325 -8.47 3.51 -4.31
CA SER A 325 -7.13 3.11 -3.87
C SER A 325 -6.28 4.30 -3.46
N VAL A 326 -5.50 4.12 -2.40
CA VAL A 326 -4.57 5.13 -1.91
C VAL A 326 -3.16 4.82 -2.43
N ASP A 327 -2.62 5.74 -3.23
CA ASP A 327 -1.24 5.73 -3.69
C ASP A 327 -0.38 6.52 -2.70
N GLN A 328 0.14 5.80 -1.71
CA GLN A 328 0.92 6.34 -0.60
C GLN A 328 2.18 7.10 -1.04
N GLU A 329 2.72 6.74 -2.20
CA GLU A 329 3.94 7.34 -2.76
C GLU A 329 3.64 8.69 -3.41
N ASN A 330 2.68 8.71 -4.34
CA ASN A 330 2.28 9.92 -5.06
C ASN A 330 1.33 10.79 -4.23
N GLN A 331 1.11 10.42 -2.96
CA GLN A 331 0.16 11.06 -2.06
C GLN A 331 -1.20 11.27 -2.77
N THR A 332 -1.68 10.26 -3.49
CA THR A 332 -2.86 10.40 -4.35
C THR A 332 -3.92 9.39 -3.98
N VAL A 333 -5.16 9.84 -3.79
CA VAL A 333 -6.33 8.97 -3.63
C VAL A 333 -7.05 8.88 -4.97
N LYS A 334 -7.22 7.65 -5.48
CA LYS A 334 -7.77 7.39 -6.82
C LYS A 334 -9.19 6.87 -6.69
N VAL A 335 -10.15 7.64 -7.22
CA VAL A 335 -11.58 7.30 -7.24
C VAL A 335 -11.96 6.85 -8.65
N PRO A 336 -12.40 5.60 -8.87
CA PRO A 336 -12.77 5.18 -10.22
C PRO A 336 -13.99 5.94 -10.76
N GLU A 337 -13.93 6.34 -12.03
CA GLU A 337 -14.99 7.13 -12.69
C GLU A 337 -16.38 6.48 -12.61
N ALA A 338 -16.44 5.15 -12.76
CA ALA A 338 -17.66 4.38 -12.70
C ALA A 338 -18.17 4.11 -11.27
N ARG A 339 -17.44 4.54 -10.23
CA ARG A 339 -17.80 4.25 -8.83
C ARG A 339 -19.04 5.05 -8.41
N ARG A 340 -20.01 4.37 -7.82
CA ARG A 340 -21.19 4.95 -7.16
C ARG A 340 -21.33 4.38 -5.75
N LEU A 341 -21.66 5.21 -4.76
CA LEU A 341 -21.71 4.81 -3.36
C LEU A 341 -22.87 5.46 -2.60
N PRO A 342 -23.67 4.69 -1.84
CA PRO A 342 -24.57 5.24 -0.84
C PRO A 342 -23.80 5.98 0.27
N PHE A 343 -24.43 6.99 0.86
CA PHE A 343 -23.84 7.81 1.93
C PHE A 343 -23.23 6.98 3.08
N ALA A 344 -23.98 5.98 3.58
CA ALA A 344 -23.52 5.14 4.69
C ALA A 344 -22.21 4.41 4.37
N LYS A 345 -22.06 3.91 3.13
CA LYS A 345 -20.84 3.26 2.67
C LYS A 345 -19.70 4.25 2.45
N LEU A 346 -20.02 5.47 2.01
CA LEU A 346 -19.02 6.51 1.83
C LEU A 346 -18.38 6.92 3.17
N ARG A 347 -19.16 7.09 4.24
CA ARG A 347 -18.64 7.41 5.58
C ARG A 347 -17.61 6.39 6.07
N ILE A 348 -17.92 5.11 5.91
CA ILE A 348 -17.04 3.99 6.28
C ILE A 348 -15.74 4.04 5.44
N LEU A 349 -15.85 4.27 4.13
CA LEU A 349 -14.70 4.37 3.23
C LEU A 349 -13.79 5.58 3.51
N ILE A 350 -14.34 6.73 3.92
CA ILE A 350 -13.54 7.87 4.35
C ILE A 350 -12.67 7.47 5.54
N VAL A 351 -13.24 6.78 6.53
CA VAL A 351 -12.49 6.35 7.72
C VAL A 351 -11.42 5.31 7.37
N HIS A 352 -11.71 4.38 6.47
CA HIS A 352 -10.74 3.38 6.00
C HIS A 352 -9.58 4.05 5.24
N GLU A 353 -9.89 4.77 4.16
CA GLU A 353 -8.87 5.27 3.23
C GLU A 353 -8.18 6.52 3.78
N ILE A 354 -8.96 7.52 4.20
CA ILE A 354 -8.43 8.82 4.64
C ILE A 354 -8.11 8.79 6.13
N GLY A 355 -9.09 8.47 6.97
CA GLY A 355 -8.96 8.48 8.43
C GLY A 355 -8.01 7.42 8.99
N THR A 356 -7.60 6.43 8.20
CA THR A 356 -6.63 5.41 8.61
C THR A 356 -5.40 5.42 7.71
N HIS A 357 -5.52 5.06 6.43
CA HIS A 357 -4.31 4.89 5.62
C HIS A 357 -3.56 6.19 5.34
N VAL A 358 -4.26 7.30 5.04
CA VAL A 358 -3.65 8.62 4.83
C VAL A 358 -3.26 9.27 6.16
N ALA A 359 -4.15 9.28 7.16
CA ALA A 359 -3.86 9.86 8.47
C ALA A 359 -2.59 9.24 9.11
N ARG A 360 -2.47 7.91 9.11
CA ARG A 360 -1.28 7.21 9.65
C ARG A 360 -0.03 7.48 8.82
N ARG A 361 -0.17 7.78 7.51
CA ARG A 361 0.95 8.19 6.67
C ARG A 361 1.45 9.59 7.07
N ILE A 362 0.55 10.56 7.19
CA ILE A 362 0.85 11.94 7.60
C ILE A 362 1.45 11.96 9.01
N ASN A 363 0.80 11.33 9.98
CA ASN A 363 1.26 11.31 11.36
C ASN A 363 2.63 10.64 11.50
N GLY A 364 2.87 9.54 10.77
CA GLY A 364 4.16 8.87 10.78
C GLY A 364 5.30 9.72 10.22
N GLU A 365 5.03 10.60 9.23
CA GLU A 365 6.01 11.56 8.70
C GLU A 365 6.34 12.70 9.68
N ARG A 366 5.39 13.04 10.55
CA ARG A 366 5.52 14.05 11.61
C ARG A 366 6.15 13.50 12.89
N SER A 367 6.06 12.19 13.10
CA SER A 367 6.64 11.53 14.28
C SER A 367 8.18 11.61 14.34
N LYS A 368 8.74 11.30 15.52
CA LYS A 368 10.19 11.17 15.77
C LYS A 368 10.88 10.14 14.87
N LEU A 369 10.12 9.19 14.31
CA LEU A 369 10.63 8.19 13.37
C LEU A 369 9.85 8.30 12.06
N LYS A 370 10.34 9.13 11.12
CA LYS A 370 9.72 9.35 9.80
C LYS A 370 9.41 8.06 9.05
N LEU A 371 10.16 6.97 9.30
CA LEU A 371 9.89 5.64 8.76
C LEU A 371 8.45 5.16 9.03
N LEU A 372 7.82 5.57 10.12
CA LEU A 372 6.42 5.27 10.42
C LEU A 372 5.46 5.81 9.37
N GLY A 373 5.82 6.85 8.62
CA GLY A 373 5.04 7.26 7.47
C GLY A 373 5.03 6.17 6.39
N LEU A 374 6.15 5.51 6.12
CA LEU A 374 6.22 4.42 5.13
C LEU A 374 5.75 3.07 5.69
N GLY A 375 5.84 2.95 7.00
CA GLY A 375 5.58 1.79 7.81
C GLY A 375 6.82 0.97 8.17
N LEU A 376 6.79 0.41 9.38
CA LEU A 376 7.77 -0.56 9.87
C LEU A 376 7.75 -1.85 9.04
N ASP A 377 8.66 -2.78 9.30
CA ASP A 377 8.71 -4.01 8.51
C ASP A 377 7.41 -4.81 8.63
N ARG A 378 6.81 -5.21 7.50
CA ARG A 378 5.59 -6.03 7.45
C ARG A 378 4.39 -5.42 8.18
N TYR A 379 4.33 -4.08 8.25
CA TYR A 379 3.24 -3.36 8.91
C TYR A 379 1.85 -3.57 8.30
N GLU A 380 1.75 -4.09 7.05
CA GLU A 380 0.48 -4.16 6.30
C GLU A 380 -0.63 -4.89 7.08
N ARG A 381 -0.29 -5.95 7.82
CA ARG A 381 -1.24 -6.67 8.69
C ARG A 381 -1.91 -5.73 9.71
N GLY A 382 -1.12 -4.86 10.33
CA GLY A 382 -1.62 -3.88 11.29
C GLY A 382 -2.39 -2.73 10.67
N ASP A 383 -1.94 -2.23 9.51
CA ASP A 383 -2.60 -1.11 8.83
C ASP A 383 -4.00 -1.51 8.38
N GLU A 384 -4.13 -2.67 7.72
CA GLU A 384 -5.40 -3.23 7.28
C GLU A 384 -6.27 -3.68 8.46
N GLY A 385 -5.65 -4.22 9.52
CA GLY A 385 -6.35 -4.60 10.75
C GLY A 385 -7.02 -3.42 11.44
N VAL A 386 -6.32 -2.29 11.59
CA VAL A 386 -6.89 -1.06 12.15
C VAL A 386 -7.99 -0.49 11.24
N ALA A 387 -7.76 -0.45 9.93
CA ALA A 387 -8.75 0.07 8.98
C ALA A 387 -10.07 -0.74 9.05
N THR A 388 -9.98 -2.07 8.92
CA THR A 388 -11.15 -2.95 8.95
C THR A 388 -11.85 -3.02 10.31
N MET A 389 -11.11 -2.93 11.42
CA MET A 389 -11.71 -2.82 12.76
C MET A 389 -12.56 -1.55 12.87
N ARG A 390 -12.04 -0.41 12.41
CA ARG A 390 -12.78 0.87 12.39
C ARG A 390 -14.02 0.77 11.52
N GLU A 391 -13.93 0.16 10.35
CA GLU A 391 -15.09 -0.07 9.48
C GLU A 391 -16.19 -0.88 10.19
N GLN A 392 -15.82 -2.00 10.82
CA GLN A 392 -16.76 -2.84 11.54
C GLN A 392 -17.39 -2.13 12.73
N SER A 393 -16.62 -1.30 13.44
CA SER A 393 -17.17 -0.52 14.56
C SER A 393 -18.19 0.54 14.11
N LEU A 394 -18.05 1.08 12.90
CA LEU A 394 -18.99 2.04 12.31
C LEU A 394 -20.17 1.39 11.59
N GLY A 395 -20.07 0.10 11.28
CA GLY A 395 -21.17 -0.68 10.71
C GLY A 395 -22.31 -0.90 11.70
N ASP A 396 -23.46 -1.32 11.16
CA ASP A 396 -24.66 -1.57 11.96
C ASP A 396 -24.50 -2.82 12.85
N LYS A 397 -23.83 -3.86 12.33
CA LYS A 397 -23.62 -5.15 12.99
C LYS A 397 -22.30 -5.78 12.56
N MET A 398 -21.67 -6.49 13.50
CA MET A 398 -20.51 -7.35 13.23
C MET A 398 -20.95 -8.81 13.33
N GLU A 399 -21.02 -9.50 12.20
CA GLU A 399 -21.42 -10.92 12.12
C GLU A 399 -20.20 -11.86 12.13
N ASP A 400 -19.08 -11.45 11.53
CA ASP A 400 -17.80 -12.15 11.57
C ASP A 400 -16.65 -11.13 11.41
N PHE A 401 -15.41 -11.59 11.58
CA PHE A 401 -14.20 -10.87 11.23
C PHE A 401 -14.09 -10.62 9.72
N ALA A 402 -13.43 -9.53 9.34
CA ALA A 402 -13.24 -9.15 7.94
C ALA A 402 -12.33 -10.13 7.17
N GLY A 403 -12.34 -10.05 5.83
CA GLY A 403 -11.31 -10.70 4.98
C GLY A 403 -11.45 -12.21 4.79
N LEU A 404 -12.63 -12.80 5.03
CA LEU A 404 -12.90 -14.24 4.92
C LEU A 404 -12.42 -14.83 3.59
N GLU A 405 -12.87 -14.30 2.45
CA GLU A 405 -12.67 -14.95 1.16
C GLU A 405 -11.21 -14.88 0.71
N ALA A 406 -10.50 -13.83 1.12
CA ALA A 406 -9.07 -13.68 0.89
C ALA A 406 -8.27 -14.77 1.61
N HIS A 407 -8.52 -14.93 2.91
CA HIS A 407 -7.82 -15.89 3.76
C HIS A 407 -8.15 -17.33 3.36
N LEU A 408 -9.43 -17.62 3.09
CA LEU A 408 -9.88 -18.93 2.61
C LEU A 408 -9.16 -19.33 1.31
N ALA A 409 -9.15 -18.45 0.31
CA ALA A 409 -8.52 -18.72 -0.98
C ALA A 409 -7.01 -19.01 -0.83
N ILE A 410 -6.32 -18.21 -0.02
CA ILE A 410 -4.88 -18.37 0.24
C ILE A 410 -4.62 -19.67 1.00
N SER A 411 -5.41 -19.98 2.03
CA SER A 411 -5.25 -21.19 2.85
C SER A 411 -5.48 -22.47 2.06
N LEU A 412 -6.49 -22.47 1.18
CA LEU A 412 -6.77 -23.57 0.24
C LEU A 412 -5.64 -23.75 -0.77
N ALA A 413 -5.15 -22.66 -1.37
CA ALA A 413 -4.03 -22.70 -2.32
C ALA A 413 -2.75 -23.22 -1.65
N TYR A 414 -2.48 -22.74 -0.43
CA TYR A 414 -1.31 -23.10 0.37
C TYR A 414 -1.39 -24.55 0.90
N GLY A 415 -2.58 -25.13 0.98
CA GLY A 415 -2.80 -26.50 1.42
C GLY A 415 -2.69 -26.69 2.94
N LEU A 416 -3.27 -25.77 3.72
CA LEU A 416 -3.28 -25.89 5.19
C LEU A 416 -4.07 -27.09 5.73
N ASP A 417 -4.92 -27.68 4.90
CA ASP A 417 -5.60 -28.97 5.15
C ASP A 417 -4.79 -30.19 4.68
N GLY A 418 -3.53 -29.99 4.31
CA GLY A 418 -2.65 -31.04 3.75
C GLY A 418 -2.79 -31.24 2.23
N MET A 419 -3.64 -30.47 1.55
CA MET A 419 -3.80 -30.54 0.10
C MET A 419 -3.52 -29.21 -0.58
N GLU A 420 -2.34 -29.07 -1.17
CA GLU A 420 -2.03 -27.95 -2.06
C GLU A 420 -2.96 -27.94 -3.28
N ARG A 421 -3.51 -26.77 -3.61
CA ARG A 421 -4.47 -26.61 -4.72
C ARG A 421 -3.98 -25.56 -5.71
N ASP A 422 -4.24 -25.83 -6.98
CA ASP A 422 -3.99 -24.90 -8.09
C ASP A 422 -5.16 -23.92 -8.27
N PHE A 423 -5.06 -23.08 -9.29
CA PHE A 423 -6.08 -22.05 -9.55
C PHE A 423 -7.47 -22.66 -9.72
N ARG A 424 -7.62 -23.70 -10.54
CA ARG A 424 -8.92 -24.31 -10.84
C ARG A 424 -9.60 -24.83 -9.58
N LYS A 425 -8.89 -25.60 -8.76
CA LYS A 425 -9.45 -26.20 -7.54
C LYS A 425 -9.86 -25.15 -6.51
N VAL A 426 -9.11 -24.06 -6.39
CA VAL A 426 -9.49 -22.95 -5.50
C VAL A 426 -10.72 -22.21 -6.06
N TYR A 427 -10.75 -21.96 -7.36
CA TYR A 427 -11.88 -21.30 -8.02
C TYR A 427 -13.19 -22.05 -7.82
N GLU A 428 -13.22 -23.38 -7.98
CA GLU A 428 -14.43 -24.19 -7.81
C GLU A 428 -15.03 -24.07 -6.42
N ILE A 429 -14.19 -24.08 -5.38
CA ILE A 429 -14.64 -23.92 -4.00
C ILE A 429 -15.20 -22.52 -3.78
N LEU A 430 -14.49 -21.49 -4.25
CA LEU A 430 -14.93 -20.10 -4.10
C LEU A 430 -16.20 -19.80 -4.90
N GLU A 431 -16.38 -20.36 -6.10
CA GLU A 431 -17.59 -20.19 -6.89
C GLU A 431 -18.81 -20.68 -6.10
N LYS A 432 -18.71 -21.85 -5.46
CA LYS A 432 -19.79 -22.41 -4.64
C LYS A 432 -20.02 -21.60 -3.37
N GLN A 433 -18.96 -21.12 -2.71
CA GLN A 433 -19.06 -20.25 -1.54
C GLN A 433 -19.76 -18.92 -1.88
N PHE A 434 -19.36 -18.25 -2.96
CA PHE A 434 -20.02 -17.02 -3.41
C PHE A 434 -21.45 -17.29 -3.89
N LEU A 435 -21.70 -18.38 -4.61
CA LEU A 435 -23.04 -18.72 -5.08
C LEU A 435 -24.00 -18.90 -3.90
N LEU A 436 -23.58 -19.63 -2.87
CA LEU A 436 -24.39 -19.82 -1.67
C LEU A 436 -24.68 -18.48 -0.99
N GLN A 437 -23.67 -17.62 -0.83
CA GLN A 437 -23.82 -16.28 -0.24
C GLN A 437 -24.82 -15.43 -1.02
N GLU A 438 -24.74 -15.42 -2.35
CA GLU A 438 -25.64 -14.64 -3.20
C GLU A 438 -27.08 -15.17 -3.17
N LEU A 439 -27.27 -16.49 -3.14
CA LEU A 439 -28.59 -17.11 -2.99
C LEU A 439 -29.21 -16.80 -1.62
N LEU A 440 -28.44 -16.89 -0.54
CA LEU A 440 -28.89 -16.54 0.82
C LEU A 440 -29.25 -15.06 0.95
N SER A 441 -28.68 -14.19 0.11
CA SER A 441 -29.08 -12.78 0.01
C SER A 441 -30.40 -12.54 -0.74
N GLY A 442 -31.02 -13.60 -1.27
CA GLY A 442 -32.31 -13.57 -1.98
C GLY A 442 -32.21 -13.30 -3.48
N LYS A 443 -31.02 -13.43 -4.09
CA LYS A 443 -30.88 -13.30 -5.55
C LYS A 443 -31.40 -14.54 -6.28
N ASP A 444 -31.91 -14.34 -7.49
CA ASP A 444 -32.24 -15.45 -8.38
C ASP A 444 -30.99 -16.22 -8.80
N TYR A 445 -31.15 -17.51 -9.12
CA TYR A 445 -30.04 -18.41 -9.40
C TYR A 445 -29.11 -17.94 -10.53
N GLN A 446 -29.64 -17.40 -11.62
CA GLN A 446 -28.81 -17.01 -12.77
C GLN A 446 -27.98 -15.76 -12.47
N SER A 447 -28.59 -14.77 -11.81
CA SER A 447 -27.91 -13.57 -11.34
C SER A 447 -26.86 -13.88 -10.27
N ALA A 448 -27.22 -14.75 -9.32
CA ALA A 448 -26.32 -15.24 -8.26
C ALA A 448 -25.11 -15.96 -8.86
N LEU A 449 -25.32 -16.87 -9.82
CA LEU A 449 -24.25 -17.61 -10.49
C LEU A 449 -23.29 -16.70 -11.25
N SER A 450 -23.80 -15.75 -12.05
CA SER A 450 -22.97 -14.80 -12.78
C SER A 450 -22.11 -13.94 -11.84
N THR A 451 -22.70 -13.48 -10.74
CA THR A 451 -21.99 -12.71 -9.70
C THR A 451 -20.92 -13.57 -9.03
N ALA A 452 -21.27 -14.79 -8.62
CA ALA A 452 -20.38 -15.72 -7.95
C ALA A 452 -19.17 -16.10 -8.82
N GLN A 453 -19.39 -16.39 -10.10
CA GLN A 453 -18.31 -16.69 -11.05
C GLN A 453 -17.35 -15.52 -11.21
N THR A 454 -17.87 -14.29 -11.28
CA THR A 454 -17.06 -13.08 -11.39
C THR A 454 -16.24 -12.84 -10.11
N SER A 455 -16.87 -12.97 -8.94
CA SER A 455 -16.23 -12.81 -7.62
C SER A 455 -15.15 -13.87 -7.37
N ALA A 456 -15.47 -15.15 -7.61
CA ALA A 456 -14.54 -16.26 -7.50
C ALA A 456 -13.34 -16.09 -8.43
N TRP A 457 -13.59 -15.69 -9.68
CA TRP A 457 -12.51 -15.42 -10.64
C TRP A 457 -11.59 -14.31 -10.13
N ASN A 458 -12.15 -13.14 -9.80
CA ASN A 458 -11.37 -12.00 -9.36
C ASN A 458 -10.55 -12.30 -8.10
N ARG A 459 -11.14 -13.03 -7.14
CA ARG A 459 -10.46 -13.48 -5.93
C ARG A 459 -9.33 -14.45 -6.26
N THR A 460 -9.59 -15.49 -7.06
CA THR A 460 -8.59 -16.51 -7.41
C THR A 460 -7.42 -15.91 -8.20
N VAL A 461 -7.67 -15.01 -9.17
CA VAL A 461 -6.59 -14.30 -9.88
C VAL A 461 -5.81 -13.41 -8.92
N ARG A 462 -6.43 -12.84 -7.88
CA ARG A 462 -5.70 -12.06 -6.86
C ARG A 462 -4.83 -12.96 -5.97
N THR A 463 -5.29 -14.17 -5.65
CA THR A 463 -4.55 -15.18 -4.88
C THR A 463 -3.35 -15.73 -5.65
N PHE A 464 -3.48 -16.02 -6.94
CA PHE A 464 -2.41 -16.64 -7.74
C PHE A 464 -1.54 -15.64 -8.52
N ARG A 465 -1.78 -14.33 -8.41
CA ARG A 465 -0.94 -13.35 -9.12
C ARG A 465 0.53 -13.46 -8.72
N GLY A 466 1.43 -13.38 -9.70
CA GLY A 466 2.86 -13.54 -9.55
C GLY A 466 3.33 -15.00 -9.57
N THR A 467 2.40 -15.94 -9.76
CA THR A 467 2.67 -17.38 -9.88
C THR A 467 2.23 -17.89 -11.25
N ASN A 468 2.61 -19.14 -11.56
CA ASN A 468 2.12 -19.84 -12.75
C ASN A 468 0.81 -20.62 -12.49
N CYS A 469 0.01 -20.19 -11.50
CA CYS A 469 -1.27 -20.81 -11.14
C CYS A 469 -1.15 -22.29 -10.70
N VAL A 470 0.02 -22.73 -10.24
CA VAL A 470 0.30 -24.10 -9.81
C VAL A 470 -0.01 -24.31 -8.32
N ALA A 471 -0.22 -25.57 -7.93
CA ALA A 471 -0.51 -25.93 -6.55
C ALA A 471 0.57 -25.48 -5.56
N GLY A 472 0.14 -25.03 -4.38
CA GLY A 472 1.03 -24.74 -3.25
C GLY A 472 1.74 -23.39 -3.33
N ALA A 473 1.53 -22.62 -4.39
CA ALA A 473 2.12 -21.31 -4.54
C ALA A 473 1.05 -20.25 -4.78
N CYS A 474 1.00 -19.28 -3.87
CA CYS A 474 0.07 -18.18 -3.92
C CYS A 474 0.72 -16.91 -3.37
N PHE A 475 0.15 -15.78 -3.72
CA PHE A 475 0.50 -14.49 -3.18
C PHE A 475 -0.25 -14.27 -1.86
N THR A 476 0.48 -14.37 -0.75
CA THR A 476 -0.08 -14.38 0.61
C THR A 476 -0.45 -13.01 1.15
N LYS A 477 -0.29 -11.93 0.36
CA LYS A 477 -0.53 -10.55 0.81
C LYS A 477 -1.86 -10.33 1.52
N ASP A 478 -2.95 -10.84 0.96
CA ASP A 478 -4.29 -10.52 1.48
C ASP A 478 -4.65 -11.29 2.76
N ILE A 479 -3.76 -12.10 3.35
CA ILE A 479 -3.99 -12.61 4.71
C ILE A 479 -4.05 -11.46 5.73
N ALA A 480 -3.41 -10.33 5.40
CA ALA A 480 -3.40 -9.11 6.21
C ALA A 480 -4.80 -8.65 6.63
N TYR A 481 -5.82 -8.83 5.77
CA TYR A 481 -7.18 -8.39 6.07
C TYR A 481 -7.78 -9.18 7.25
N ARG A 482 -7.84 -10.51 7.16
CA ARG A 482 -8.47 -11.33 8.22
C ARG A 482 -7.59 -11.44 9.45
N GLU A 483 -6.31 -11.75 9.26
CA GLU A 483 -5.40 -11.94 10.39
C GLU A 483 -5.05 -10.63 11.08
N GLY A 484 -5.05 -9.51 10.35
CA GLY A 484 -4.92 -8.18 10.91
C GLY A 484 -6.15 -7.79 11.69
N ASN A 485 -7.35 -7.97 11.11
CA ASN A 485 -8.61 -7.66 11.77
C ASN A 485 -8.78 -8.39 13.12
N ILE A 486 -8.58 -9.71 13.13
CA ILE A 486 -8.64 -10.53 14.37
C ILE A 486 -7.61 -10.04 15.38
N ALA A 487 -6.37 -9.81 14.94
CA ALA A 487 -5.29 -9.40 15.84
C ALA A 487 -5.53 -8.02 16.45
N THR A 488 -6.02 -7.05 15.68
CA THR A 488 -6.32 -5.71 16.18
C THR A 488 -7.48 -5.74 17.18
N TRP A 489 -8.56 -6.49 16.90
CA TRP A 489 -9.64 -6.67 17.88
C TRP A 489 -9.15 -7.30 19.18
N ASN A 490 -8.25 -8.29 19.10
CA ASN A 490 -7.63 -8.90 20.27
C ASN A 490 -6.79 -7.89 21.07
N VAL A 491 -5.96 -7.10 20.39
CA VAL A 491 -5.15 -6.05 21.03
C VAL A 491 -6.04 -5.07 21.79
N VAL A 492 -7.10 -4.55 21.16
CA VAL A 492 -7.96 -3.54 21.79
C VAL A 492 -8.78 -4.11 22.94
N ARG A 493 -9.17 -5.39 22.86
CA ARG A 493 -9.86 -6.09 23.94
C ARG A 493 -8.95 -6.32 25.15
N GLU A 494 -7.68 -6.65 24.92
CA GLU A 494 -6.71 -6.93 25.98
C GLU A 494 -6.09 -5.66 26.55
N ASN A 495 -5.92 -4.63 25.72
CA ASN A 495 -5.33 -3.34 26.05
C ASN A 495 -6.07 -2.20 25.32
N PRO A 496 -7.21 -1.72 25.85
CA PRO A 496 -7.99 -0.65 25.24
C PRO A 496 -7.20 0.65 25.01
N ASP A 497 -6.20 0.92 25.85
CA ASP A 497 -5.36 2.12 25.73
C ASP A 497 -4.52 2.14 24.44
N GLU A 498 -4.31 0.98 23.80
CA GLU A 498 -3.61 0.93 22.51
C GLU A 498 -4.38 1.68 21.40
N MET A 499 -5.70 1.86 21.56
CA MET A 499 -6.54 2.62 20.63
C MET A 499 -6.01 4.02 20.36
N PHE A 500 -5.39 4.64 21.36
CA PHE A 500 -4.80 5.96 21.23
C PHE A 500 -3.61 5.88 20.27
N ARG A 501 -2.63 5.02 20.57
CA ARG A 501 -1.39 4.89 19.77
C ARG A 501 -1.59 4.41 18.34
N LEU A 502 -2.76 3.95 17.92
CA LEU A 502 -2.98 3.48 16.54
C LEU A 502 -2.70 4.55 15.48
N ASN A 503 -2.75 5.83 15.86
CA ASN A 503 -2.60 6.96 14.94
C ASN A 503 -1.16 7.46 14.75
N VAL A 504 -0.18 7.07 15.59
CA VAL A 504 1.21 7.59 15.52
C VAL A 504 1.92 7.30 14.20
N GLY A 505 1.45 6.29 13.47
CA GLY A 505 1.90 6.00 12.12
C GLY A 505 1.66 4.55 11.74
N LYS A 506 2.33 4.08 10.69
CA LYS A 506 2.14 2.74 10.13
C LYS A 506 2.99 1.69 10.86
N TYR A 507 2.34 0.95 11.74
CA TYR A 507 2.91 -0.21 12.42
C TYR A 507 1.82 -1.25 12.67
N ASP A 508 2.25 -2.41 13.14
CA ASP A 508 1.37 -3.50 13.56
C ASP A 508 1.25 -3.53 15.08
N PRO A 509 0.08 -3.19 15.66
CA PRO A 509 -0.11 -3.14 17.10
C PRO A 509 -0.10 -4.53 17.74
N SER A 510 -0.23 -5.61 16.96
CA SER A 510 -0.09 -6.98 17.44
C SER A 510 1.36 -7.50 17.40
N ASN A 511 2.30 -6.70 16.89
CA ASN A 511 3.69 -7.09 16.73
C ASN A 511 4.57 -6.44 17.81
N ASN A 512 5.00 -7.26 18.78
CA ASN A 512 5.85 -6.82 19.89
C ASN A 512 7.16 -6.13 19.46
N ARG A 513 7.71 -6.44 18.27
CA ARG A 513 8.90 -5.72 17.77
C ARG A 513 8.58 -4.27 17.39
N HIS A 514 7.38 -4.02 16.91
CA HIS A 514 6.92 -2.68 16.58
C HIS A 514 6.66 -1.88 17.85
N LEU A 515 5.92 -2.46 18.80
CA LEU A 515 5.70 -1.84 20.11
C LEU A 515 7.03 -1.51 20.80
N TRP A 516 7.99 -2.45 20.78
CA TRP A 516 9.34 -2.21 21.30
C TRP A 516 10.04 -1.02 20.62
N ILE A 517 9.93 -0.85 19.29
CA ILE A 517 10.50 0.33 18.61
C ILE A 517 9.86 1.61 19.12
N LEU A 518 8.53 1.64 19.21
CA LEU A 518 7.80 2.83 19.68
C LEU A 518 8.18 3.18 21.12
N ASP A 519 8.19 2.20 22.02
CA ASP A 519 8.52 2.38 23.43
C ASP A 519 9.97 2.86 23.62
N GLN A 520 10.93 2.26 22.91
CA GLN A 520 12.34 2.66 23.02
C GLN A 520 12.63 4.07 22.48
N LEU A 521 11.84 4.53 21.50
CA LEU A 521 11.95 5.88 20.95
C LEU A 521 11.03 6.88 21.66
N GLY A 522 10.26 6.42 22.66
CA GLY A 522 9.28 7.24 23.37
C GLY A 522 8.27 7.86 22.42
N ILE A 523 7.80 7.09 21.42
CA ILE A 523 6.80 7.54 20.45
C ILE A 523 5.41 7.29 21.01
N SER A 524 4.63 8.37 21.16
CA SER A 524 3.26 8.32 21.64
C SER A 524 2.37 9.30 20.86
N ASP A 525 1.07 9.30 21.15
CA ASP A 525 0.12 10.25 20.55
C ASP A 525 0.43 11.72 20.88
N GLU A 526 1.08 11.99 22.02
CA GLU A 526 1.52 13.34 22.39
C GLU A 526 2.56 13.87 21.38
N ASP A 527 3.26 12.99 20.66
CA ASP A 527 4.18 13.38 19.59
C ASP A 527 3.45 13.72 18.27
N ILE A 528 2.14 13.54 18.20
CA ILE A 528 1.29 13.93 17.05
C ILE A 528 0.71 15.33 17.27
N GLU A 529 1.05 16.06 18.35
CA GLU A 529 0.46 17.36 18.64
C GLU A 529 0.50 18.32 17.43
N SER A 530 -0.69 18.82 17.14
CA SER A 530 -1.06 19.71 16.06
C SER A 530 -0.41 21.09 16.24
N ASP A 531 0.43 21.49 15.29
CA ASP A 531 0.57 22.91 14.97
C ASP A 531 -0.63 23.38 14.15
#